data_AF-A4S5Q8-F1
#
_entry.id   AF-A4S5Q8-F1
#
_cell.length_a   1.000
_cell.length_b   1.000
_cell.length_c   1.000
_cell.angle_alpha   90.00
_cell.angle_beta   90.00
_cell.angle_gamma   90.00
#
_symmetry.space_group_name_H-M   'P 1'
#
loop_
_entity.id
_entity.type
_entity.pdbx_description
1 polymer ?
#
loop_
_entity_poly.entity_id
_entity_poly.type
_entity_poly.pdbx_seq_one_letter_code
_entity_poly.pdbx_strand_id
1 'polypeptide(L)'
;MVRDARDLPLVYALINVASTVPAMAMTVVMSPPSHALGLAYAVTIYGLYWRRFVTAAHYSSHAPAFRGDGTAGTVLNNVASCALGPFFGMPCGLYAMRHELMHHDGDEGSKASGGRGRGMNSTATYARDGAFAFLRYWVRFGAWCFVELLVGAVKRKAYVDAMRCVLGLAATYGVYSYAAAMNATAAFWIFVVPYVAGSFAAAFGSWSQQIFVDPDKPQCHYRSSYCAINHPNNQLTFNDGYYTVHRVDADAHWSDLPEKFIESLDEFARNDGLIFDGVTRRRVGLAVLCGRLGWLADRYVNVGQPARTKEEIVAMLRQRLRPVGKNKSA
;
A
#
# COMPACT_ATOMS: atom_id res chain seq x y z
N MET A 1 -25.94 2.77 9.21
CA MET A 1 -25.32 2.27 7.95
C MET A 1 -23.80 2.24 8.09
N VAL A 2 -23.15 3.36 8.42
CA VAL A 2 -21.75 3.38 8.84
C VAL A 2 -21.59 2.57 10.14
N ARG A 3 -20.49 1.82 10.27
CA ARG A 3 -20.19 0.95 11.43
C ARG A 3 -19.70 1.75 12.62
N ASP A 4 -18.75 2.66 12.42
CA ASP A 4 -18.17 3.53 13.45
C ASP A 4 -18.20 4.99 12.95
N ALA A 5 -18.62 5.93 13.81
CA ALA A 5 -18.67 7.35 13.43
C ALA A 5 -17.29 7.91 13.07
N ARG A 6 -16.21 7.32 13.58
CA ARG A 6 -14.84 7.70 13.25
C ARG A 6 -14.47 7.39 11.80
N ASP A 7 -15.21 6.52 11.10
CA ASP A 7 -15.00 6.23 9.68
C ASP A 7 -15.59 7.29 8.74
N LEU A 8 -16.30 8.30 9.24
CA LEU A 8 -16.92 9.34 8.39
C LEU A 8 -15.92 10.04 7.44
N PRO A 9 -14.69 10.42 7.86
CA PRO A 9 -13.70 10.99 6.94
C PRO A 9 -13.34 10.05 5.77
N LEU A 10 -13.28 8.73 6.05
CA LEU A 10 -13.03 7.71 5.03
C LEU A 10 -14.22 7.61 4.08
N VAL A 11 -15.43 7.54 4.62
CA VAL A 11 -16.68 7.49 3.84
C VAL A 11 -16.82 8.72 2.94
N TYR A 12 -16.55 9.92 3.45
CA TYR A 12 -16.58 11.15 2.64
C TYR A 12 -15.54 11.13 1.52
N ALA A 13 -14.35 10.57 1.77
CA ALA A 13 -13.36 10.39 0.70
C ALA A 13 -13.89 9.45 -0.41
N LEU A 14 -14.56 8.35 -0.05
CA LEU A 14 -15.17 7.44 -1.02
C LEU A 14 -16.32 8.10 -1.79
N ILE A 15 -17.18 8.88 -1.13
CA ILE A 15 -18.27 9.64 -1.77
C ILE A 15 -17.72 10.66 -2.76
N ASN A 16 -16.68 11.41 -2.39
CA ASN A 16 -16.03 12.38 -3.28
C ASN A 16 -15.47 11.70 -4.53
N VAL A 17 -14.81 10.55 -4.36
CA VAL A 17 -14.29 9.77 -5.49
C VAL A 17 -15.43 9.25 -6.35
N ALA A 18 -16.45 8.63 -5.75
CA ALA A 18 -17.58 8.04 -6.48
C ALA A 18 -18.41 9.08 -7.25
N SER A 19 -18.56 10.28 -6.72
CA SER A 19 -19.34 11.36 -7.35
C SER A 19 -18.57 12.11 -8.43
N THR A 20 -17.24 12.16 -8.36
CA THR A 20 -16.43 12.96 -9.29
C THR A 20 -15.68 12.14 -10.33
N VAL A 21 -15.00 11.05 -9.92
CA VAL A 21 -14.08 10.30 -10.80
C VAL A 21 -14.79 9.64 -11.98
N PRO A 22 -15.90 8.89 -11.79
CA PRO A 22 -16.64 8.32 -12.91
C PRO A 22 -17.20 9.38 -13.87
N ALA A 23 -17.71 10.50 -13.33
CA ALA A 23 -18.25 11.59 -14.14
C ALA A 23 -17.16 12.28 -14.98
N MET A 24 -15.98 12.53 -14.40
CA MET A 24 -14.83 13.05 -15.14
C MET A 24 -14.36 12.06 -16.20
N ALA A 25 -14.29 10.76 -15.89
CA ALA A 25 -13.90 9.72 -16.85
C ALA A 25 -14.87 9.66 -18.03
N MET A 26 -16.18 9.67 -17.76
CA MET A 26 -17.23 9.69 -18.78
C MET A 26 -17.11 10.94 -19.67
N THR A 27 -16.85 12.10 -19.07
CA THR A 27 -16.65 13.36 -19.82
C THR A 27 -15.46 13.25 -20.78
N VAL A 28 -14.34 12.66 -20.34
CA VAL A 28 -13.15 12.46 -21.18
C VAL A 28 -13.42 11.48 -22.31
N VAL A 29 -14.17 10.39 -22.05
CA VAL A 29 -14.56 9.39 -23.07
C VAL A 29 -15.49 10.00 -24.12
N MET A 30 -16.49 10.79 -23.71
CA MET A 30 -17.49 11.40 -24.60
C MET A 30 -16.97 12.63 -25.36
N SER A 31 -15.84 13.18 -24.96
CA SER A 31 -15.19 14.28 -25.66
C SER A 31 -14.42 13.79 -26.89
N PRO A 32 -14.16 14.66 -27.89
CA PRO A 32 -13.23 14.34 -28.96
C PRO A 32 -11.87 13.86 -28.41
N PRO A 33 -11.18 12.93 -29.09
CA PRO A 33 -9.88 12.41 -28.63
C PRO A 33 -8.90 13.55 -28.32
N SER A 34 -8.49 13.65 -27.05
CA SER A 34 -7.61 14.73 -26.58
C SER A 34 -6.66 14.23 -25.49
N HIS A 35 -5.36 14.24 -25.78
CA HIS A 35 -4.35 13.89 -24.78
C HIS A 35 -4.25 14.95 -23.68
N ALA A 36 -4.55 16.22 -23.98
CA ALA A 36 -4.53 17.28 -22.97
C ALA A 36 -5.65 17.08 -21.93
N LEU A 37 -6.85 16.72 -22.38
CA LEU A 37 -7.98 16.43 -21.48
C LEU A 37 -7.72 15.18 -20.65
N GLY A 38 -7.17 14.12 -21.27
CA GLY A 38 -6.79 12.90 -20.56
C GLY A 38 -5.66 13.12 -19.54
N LEU A 39 -4.67 13.96 -19.86
CA LEU A 39 -3.62 14.35 -18.92
C LEU A 39 -4.19 15.17 -17.75
N ALA A 40 -5.08 16.13 -18.03
CA ALA A 40 -5.74 16.92 -17.00
C ALA A 40 -6.55 16.04 -16.03
N TYR A 41 -7.28 15.05 -16.57
CA TYR A 41 -7.95 14.01 -15.80
C TYR A 41 -6.96 13.25 -14.91
N ALA A 42 -5.87 12.72 -15.48
CA ALA A 42 -4.90 11.93 -14.74
C ALA A 42 -4.23 12.76 -13.61
N VAL A 43 -3.79 13.97 -13.89
CA VAL A 43 -3.18 14.89 -12.90
C VAL A 43 -4.16 15.18 -11.76
N THR A 44 -5.43 15.42 -12.08
CA THR A 44 -6.47 15.70 -11.08
C THR A 44 -6.66 14.50 -10.13
N ILE A 45 -6.82 13.30 -10.69
CA ILE A 45 -7.06 12.10 -9.89
C ILE A 45 -5.85 11.73 -9.03
N TYR A 46 -4.64 11.80 -9.60
CA TYR A 46 -3.42 11.49 -8.87
C TYR A 46 -3.06 12.53 -7.81
N GLY A 47 -3.27 13.81 -8.12
CA GLY A 47 -3.00 14.92 -7.20
C GLY A 47 -3.96 14.96 -6.02
N LEU A 48 -5.27 14.79 -6.27
CA LEU A 48 -6.31 14.99 -5.26
C LEU A 48 -6.72 13.70 -4.54
N TYR A 49 -6.84 12.58 -5.27
CA TYR A 49 -7.55 11.41 -4.76
C TYR A 49 -6.66 10.21 -4.49
N TRP A 50 -5.63 9.94 -5.31
CA TRP A 50 -4.86 8.69 -5.27
C TRP A 50 -4.48 8.24 -3.86
N ARG A 51 -3.84 9.13 -3.11
CA ARG A 51 -3.27 8.80 -1.81
C ARG A 51 -4.35 8.51 -0.80
N ARG A 52 -5.38 9.37 -0.76
CA ARG A 52 -6.54 9.24 0.13
C ARG A 52 -7.31 7.96 -0.17
N PHE A 53 -7.58 7.71 -1.45
CA PHE A 53 -8.35 6.56 -1.91
C PHE A 53 -7.65 5.24 -1.59
N VAL A 54 -6.36 5.11 -1.91
CA VAL A 54 -5.61 3.87 -1.65
C VAL A 54 -5.53 3.57 -0.15
N THR A 55 -5.31 4.58 0.70
CA THR A 55 -5.30 4.36 2.15
C THR A 55 -6.68 4.13 2.73
N ALA A 56 -7.73 4.76 2.18
CA ALA A 56 -9.11 4.47 2.54
C ALA A 56 -9.47 3.01 2.21
N ALA A 57 -9.11 2.54 1.01
CA ALA A 57 -9.31 1.16 0.59
C ALA A 57 -8.59 0.18 1.52
N HIS A 58 -7.35 0.50 1.91
CA HIS A 58 -6.54 -0.30 2.84
C HIS A 58 -7.22 -0.45 4.21
N TYR A 59 -7.54 0.66 4.88
CA TYR A 59 -8.16 0.60 6.19
C TYR A 59 -9.57 0.01 6.15
N SER A 60 -10.35 0.26 5.09
CA SER A 60 -11.68 -0.34 4.91
C SER A 60 -11.65 -1.86 4.72
N SER A 61 -10.49 -2.41 4.32
CA SER A 61 -10.27 -3.84 4.14
C SER A 61 -9.91 -4.54 5.46
N HIS A 62 -9.33 -3.81 6.42
CA HIS A 62 -9.14 -4.28 7.80
C HIS A 62 -10.42 -4.11 8.64
N ALA A 63 -11.03 -2.94 8.58
CA ALA A 63 -12.26 -2.62 9.29
C ALA A 63 -13.31 -2.08 8.31
N PRO A 64 -14.34 -2.88 7.95
CA PRO A 64 -15.39 -2.43 7.04
C PRO A 64 -16.09 -1.17 7.54
N ALA A 65 -16.10 -0.11 6.71
CA ALA A 65 -16.68 1.18 7.06
C ALA A 65 -18.22 1.14 7.20
N PHE A 66 -18.88 0.21 6.48
CA PHE A 66 -20.33 -0.01 6.58
C PHE A 66 -20.64 -1.33 7.27
N ARG A 67 -21.77 -1.37 7.99
CA ARG A 67 -22.24 -2.60 8.66
C ARG A 67 -22.58 -3.68 7.62
N GLY A 68 -22.07 -4.89 7.81
CA GLY A 68 -22.32 -6.04 6.93
C GLY A 68 -23.62 -6.81 7.23
N ASP A 69 -24.49 -6.27 8.07
CA ASP A 69 -25.75 -6.90 8.50
C ASP A 69 -26.85 -6.88 7.43
N GLY A 70 -26.64 -6.14 6.34
CA GLY A 70 -27.55 -6.09 5.19
C GLY A 70 -26.82 -6.06 3.84
N THR A 71 -27.58 -6.29 2.77
CA THR A 71 -27.07 -6.28 1.39
C THR A 71 -26.47 -4.93 1.00
N ALA A 72 -27.11 -3.83 1.41
CA ALA A 72 -26.64 -2.48 1.12
C ALA A 72 -25.23 -2.21 1.67
N GLY A 73 -24.98 -2.54 2.93
CA GLY A 73 -23.66 -2.31 3.55
C GLY A 73 -22.56 -3.19 2.95
N THR A 74 -22.88 -4.46 2.64
CA THR A 74 -21.96 -5.36 1.93
C THR A 74 -21.61 -4.84 0.53
N VAL A 75 -22.59 -4.32 -0.22
CA VAL A 75 -22.33 -3.70 -1.53
C VAL A 75 -21.42 -2.48 -1.36
N LEU A 76 -21.74 -1.57 -0.43
CA LEU A 76 -20.96 -0.35 -0.20
C LEU A 76 -19.51 -0.63 0.19
N ASN A 77 -19.25 -1.65 1.02
CA ASN A 77 -17.89 -2.07 1.37
C ASN A 77 -17.09 -2.58 0.16
N ASN A 78 -17.76 -3.11 -0.87
CA ASN A 78 -17.11 -3.61 -2.07
C ASN A 78 -16.96 -2.54 -3.18
N VAL A 79 -17.70 -1.42 -3.13
CA VAL A 79 -17.67 -0.37 -4.16
C VAL A 79 -16.26 0.18 -4.36
N ALA A 80 -15.52 0.42 -3.27
CA ALA A 80 -14.17 0.96 -3.33
C ALA A 80 -13.25 0.03 -4.16
N SER A 81 -13.18 -1.24 -3.79
CA SER A 81 -12.26 -2.21 -4.42
C SER A 81 -12.73 -2.69 -5.80
N CYS A 82 -14.04 -2.77 -6.04
CA CYS A 82 -14.57 -3.36 -7.28
C CYS A 82 -14.88 -2.34 -8.37
N ALA A 83 -15.47 -1.17 -8.01
CA ALA A 83 -15.93 -0.20 -8.99
C ALA A 83 -14.98 1.00 -9.12
N LEU A 84 -14.45 1.50 -8.00
CA LEU A 84 -13.60 2.70 -7.99
C LEU A 84 -12.12 2.36 -8.22
N GLY A 85 -11.67 1.21 -7.70
CA GLY A 85 -10.30 0.70 -7.83
C GLY A 85 -9.71 0.79 -9.24
N PRO A 86 -10.43 0.37 -10.30
CA PRO A 86 -9.92 0.41 -11.67
C PRO A 86 -9.46 1.80 -12.15
N PHE A 87 -10.12 2.88 -11.73
CA PHE A 87 -9.72 4.26 -12.07
C PHE A 87 -8.38 4.67 -11.43
N PHE A 88 -7.96 3.92 -10.42
CA PHE A 88 -6.68 4.04 -9.72
C PHE A 88 -5.78 2.84 -10.04
N GLY A 89 -5.93 2.22 -11.21
CA GLY A 89 -5.00 1.16 -11.64
C GLY A 89 -5.01 -0.10 -10.77
N MET A 90 -6.07 -0.31 -9.99
CA MET A 90 -6.29 -1.51 -9.19
C MET A 90 -7.47 -2.28 -9.79
N PRO A 91 -7.23 -3.27 -10.67
CA PRO A 91 -8.30 -4.02 -11.28
C PRO A 91 -9.22 -4.69 -10.24
N CYS A 92 -10.51 -4.78 -10.57
CA CYS A 92 -11.52 -5.39 -9.71
C CYS A 92 -11.13 -6.83 -9.35
N GLY A 93 -11.32 -7.21 -8.08
CA GLY A 93 -11.02 -8.54 -7.56
C GLY A 93 -9.52 -8.78 -7.25
N LEU A 94 -8.61 -8.05 -7.91
CA LEU A 94 -7.17 -8.19 -7.65
C LEU A 94 -6.78 -7.62 -6.29
N TYR A 95 -7.34 -6.47 -5.92
CA TYR A 95 -7.01 -5.80 -4.65
C TYR A 95 -7.49 -6.61 -3.42
N ALA A 96 -8.74 -7.08 -3.42
CA ALA A 96 -9.29 -7.87 -2.31
C ALA A 96 -8.54 -9.19 -2.12
N MET A 97 -8.39 -9.97 -3.20
CA MET A 97 -7.64 -11.22 -3.17
C MET A 97 -6.18 -11.01 -2.75
N ARG A 98 -5.59 -9.89 -3.15
CA ARG A 98 -4.24 -9.50 -2.72
C ARG A 98 -4.17 -9.13 -1.24
N HIS A 99 -5.13 -8.37 -0.74
CA HIS A 99 -5.14 -7.98 0.66
C HIS A 99 -5.29 -9.22 1.55
N GLU A 100 -6.26 -10.07 1.25
CA GLU A 100 -6.51 -11.32 1.98
C GLU A 100 -5.33 -12.31 1.89
N LEU A 101 -4.79 -12.54 0.69
CA LEU A 101 -3.76 -13.57 0.45
C LEU A 101 -2.31 -13.08 0.58
N MET A 102 -2.04 -11.78 0.66
CA MET A 102 -0.66 -11.25 0.76
C MET A 102 -0.41 -10.38 1.97
N HIS A 103 -1.38 -9.61 2.48
CA HIS A 103 -1.14 -8.79 3.67
C HIS A 103 -1.13 -9.64 4.95
N HIS A 104 -1.83 -10.78 4.99
CA HIS A 104 -1.77 -11.74 6.10
C HIS A 104 -0.69 -12.85 5.94
N ASP A 105 -0.26 -13.17 4.71
CA ASP A 105 0.76 -14.19 4.43
C ASP A 105 2.18 -13.60 4.22
N GLY A 106 2.28 -12.28 4.00
CA GLY A 106 3.53 -11.57 3.76
C GLY A 106 4.33 -11.23 5.02
N ASP A 107 3.74 -11.47 6.20
CA ASP A 107 4.46 -11.39 7.45
C ASP A 107 5.38 -12.60 7.60
N GLU A 108 6.66 -12.33 7.82
CA GLU A 108 7.70 -13.34 8.06
C GLU A 108 7.42 -14.21 9.31
N GLY A 109 6.36 -13.89 10.08
CA GLY A 109 5.84 -14.65 11.21
C GLY A 109 4.44 -15.26 11.02
N SER A 110 3.82 -15.15 9.85
CA SER A 110 2.51 -15.79 9.61
C SER A 110 2.68 -17.30 9.45
N LYS A 111 2.04 -18.07 10.35
CA LYS A 111 1.97 -19.55 10.35
C LYS A 111 1.43 -20.12 9.03
N ALA A 112 0.76 -19.32 8.21
CA ALA A 112 0.26 -19.71 6.89
C ALA A 112 1.36 -19.74 5.81
N SER A 113 2.46 -19.01 6.00
CA SER A 113 3.68 -19.19 5.22
C SER A 113 4.43 -20.40 5.76
N GLY A 114 3.97 -21.61 5.43
CA GLY A 114 4.59 -22.87 5.84
C GLY A 114 6.04 -23.00 5.34
N GLY A 115 6.99 -22.35 6.02
CA GLY A 115 8.44 -22.45 5.91
C GLY A 115 9.08 -22.29 4.51
N ARG A 116 8.30 -22.06 3.44
CA ARG A 116 8.76 -22.20 2.05
C ARG A 116 8.00 -21.26 1.13
N GLY A 117 8.47 -20.03 1.03
CA GLY A 117 8.06 -19.14 -0.06
C GLY A 117 8.58 -17.74 0.16
N ARG A 118 9.10 -17.11 -0.90
CA ARG A 118 9.19 -15.65 -0.93
C ARG A 118 7.77 -15.14 -0.63
N GLY A 119 7.54 -14.49 0.50
CA GLY A 119 6.31 -13.71 0.67
C GLY A 119 6.16 -12.86 -0.59
N MET A 120 5.03 -12.98 -1.29
CA MET A 120 4.87 -12.41 -2.65
C MET A 120 5.06 -10.88 -2.64
N ASN A 121 4.88 -10.24 -1.48
CA ASN A 121 5.13 -8.82 -1.21
C ASN A 121 6.46 -8.49 -0.51
N SER A 122 7.24 -9.48 -0.06
CA SER A 122 8.44 -9.22 0.75
C SER A 122 9.56 -8.54 -0.05
N THR A 123 10.06 -7.44 0.50
CA THR A 123 11.23 -6.71 0.00
C THR A 123 12.53 -7.22 0.64
N ALA A 124 12.44 -8.12 1.61
CA ALA A 124 13.55 -8.55 2.46
C ALA A 124 14.71 -9.16 1.67
N THR A 125 14.42 -9.86 0.56
CA THR A 125 15.45 -10.49 -0.29
C THR A 125 16.15 -9.54 -1.27
N TYR A 126 15.70 -8.28 -1.34
CA TYR A 126 16.29 -7.27 -2.22
C TYR A 126 17.30 -6.41 -1.46
N ALA A 127 18.30 -5.88 -2.17
CA ALA A 127 19.08 -4.75 -1.69
C ALA A 127 18.21 -3.49 -1.84
N ARG A 128 17.80 -2.92 -0.71
CA ARG A 128 16.70 -1.94 -0.67
C ARG A 128 17.12 -0.50 -1.02
N ASP A 129 18.41 -0.29 -1.20
CA ASP A 129 19.06 0.93 -1.70
C ASP A 129 19.24 0.97 -3.23
N GLY A 130 19.00 -0.15 -3.94
CA GLY A 130 19.19 -0.22 -5.38
C GLY A 130 17.94 0.14 -6.20
N ALA A 131 18.03 1.15 -7.08
CA ALA A 131 16.94 1.51 -7.99
C ALA A 131 16.55 0.36 -8.96
N PHE A 132 17.54 -0.41 -9.44
CA PHE A 132 17.27 -1.58 -10.28
C PHE A 132 16.59 -2.72 -9.51
N ALA A 133 16.94 -2.89 -8.23
CA ALA A 133 16.28 -3.86 -7.35
C ALA A 133 14.80 -3.50 -7.16
N PHE A 134 14.51 -2.21 -6.96
CA PHE A 134 13.16 -1.68 -6.94
C PHE A 134 12.44 -1.87 -8.28
N LEU A 135 13.07 -1.58 -9.42
CA LEU A 135 12.47 -1.79 -10.75
C LEU A 135 12.06 -3.26 -10.95
N ARG A 136 12.93 -4.21 -10.59
CA ARG A 136 12.62 -5.64 -10.64
C ARG A 136 11.47 -6.02 -9.72
N TYR A 137 11.38 -5.41 -8.54
CA TYR A 137 10.24 -5.59 -7.63
C TYR A 137 8.95 -5.05 -8.25
N TRP A 138 8.97 -3.84 -8.82
CA TRP A 138 7.80 -3.24 -9.47
C TRP A 138 7.32 -4.04 -10.68
N VAL A 139 8.21 -4.53 -11.56
CA VAL A 139 7.81 -5.37 -12.69
C VAL A 139 7.14 -6.66 -12.21
N ARG A 140 7.70 -7.32 -11.19
CA ARG A 140 7.06 -8.49 -10.57
C ARG A 140 5.70 -8.14 -9.95
N PHE A 141 5.61 -7.01 -9.26
CA PHE A 141 4.38 -6.51 -8.63
C PHE A 141 3.29 -6.13 -9.64
N GLY A 142 3.63 -5.48 -10.74
CA GLY A 142 2.68 -5.05 -11.76
C GLY A 142 2.29 -6.20 -12.68
N ALA A 143 3.27 -6.81 -13.34
CA ALA A 143 3.03 -7.77 -14.41
C ALA A 143 2.86 -9.21 -13.94
N TRP A 144 3.48 -9.62 -12.81
CA TRP A 144 3.50 -11.04 -12.40
C TRP A 144 2.58 -11.34 -11.21
N CYS A 145 2.14 -10.31 -10.49
CA CYS A 145 1.32 -10.45 -9.28
C CYS A 145 0.01 -11.22 -9.52
N PHE A 146 -0.68 -11.00 -10.63
CA PHE A 146 -1.95 -11.69 -10.88
C PHE A 146 -1.73 -13.20 -11.07
N VAL A 147 -0.65 -13.60 -11.75
CA VAL A 147 -0.27 -15.01 -11.92
C VAL A 147 0.07 -15.63 -10.57
N GLU A 148 0.90 -14.98 -9.76
CA GLU A 148 1.28 -15.48 -8.43
C GLU A 148 0.05 -15.64 -7.52
N LEU A 149 -0.89 -14.69 -7.56
CA LEU A 149 -2.12 -14.75 -6.77
C LEU A 149 -3.05 -15.88 -7.20
N LEU A 150 -3.26 -16.07 -8.51
CA LEU A 150 -4.11 -17.16 -9.01
C LEU A 150 -3.50 -18.53 -8.70
N VAL A 151 -2.19 -18.69 -8.90
CA VAL A 151 -1.48 -19.92 -8.53
C VAL A 151 -1.57 -20.16 -7.02
N GLY A 152 -1.39 -19.12 -6.20
CA GLY A 152 -1.53 -19.21 -4.75
C GLY A 152 -2.93 -19.60 -4.30
N ALA A 153 -3.96 -18.99 -4.90
CA ALA A 153 -5.36 -19.31 -4.62
C ALA A 153 -5.69 -20.77 -4.98
N VAL A 154 -5.27 -21.24 -6.16
CA VAL A 154 -5.46 -22.64 -6.58
C VAL A 154 -4.74 -23.61 -5.65
N LYS A 155 -3.49 -23.34 -5.27
CA LYS A 155 -2.73 -24.17 -4.32
C LYS A 155 -3.41 -24.29 -2.96
N ARG A 156 -4.07 -23.22 -2.50
CA ARG A 156 -4.85 -23.18 -1.26
C ARG A 156 -6.29 -23.68 -1.43
N LYS A 157 -6.67 -24.17 -2.61
CA LYS A 157 -8.04 -24.60 -2.96
C LYS A 157 -9.09 -23.49 -2.81
N ALA A 158 -8.68 -22.22 -2.84
CA ALA A 158 -9.54 -21.03 -2.80
C ALA A 158 -10.11 -20.73 -4.21
N TYR A 159 -10.83 -21.69 -4.79
CA TYR A 159 -11.30 -21.61 -6.18
C TYR A 159 -12.34 -20.52 -6.41
N VAL A 160 -13.17 -20.24 -5.39
CA VAL A 160 -14.18 -19.17 -5.45
C VAL A 160 -13.50 -17.80 -5.58
N ASP A 161 -12.44 -17.56 -4.80
CA ASP A 161 -11.71 -16.28 -4.83
C ASP A 161 -10.89 -16.12 -6.11
N ALA A 162 -10.29 -17.22 -6.59
CA ALA A 162 -9.66 -17.25 -7.90
C ALA A 162 -10.66 -16.89 -9.02
N MET A 163 -11.86 -17.47 -9.00
CA MET A 163 -12.91 -17.17 -9.98
C MET A 163 -13.37 -15.72 -9.89
N ARG A 164 -13.60 -15.20 -8.68
CA ARG A 164 -13.94 -13.78 -8.45
C ARG A 164 -12.88 -12.84 -9.02
N CYS A 165 -11.60 -13.16 -8.83
CA CYS A 165 -10.51 -12.37 -9.41
C CYS A 165 -10.51 -12.43 -10.95
N VAL A 166 -10.68 -13.61 -11.55
CA VAL A 166 -10.74 -13.76 -13.01
C VAL A 166 -11.92 -12.98 -13.60
N LEU A 167 -13.10 -13.11 -13.00
CA LEU A 167 -14.29 -12.37 -13.43
C LEU A 167 -14.12 -10.86 -13.26
N GLY A 168 -13.53 -10.41 -12.14
CA GLY A 168 -13.25 -9.00 -11.90
C GLY A 168 -12.23 -8.41 -12.90
N LEU A 169 -11.19 -9.18 -13.25
CA LEU A 169 -10.25 -8.81 -14.30
C LEU A 169 -10.94 -8.74 -15.67
N ALA A 170 -11.72 -9.76 -16.02
CA ALA A 170 -12.46 -9.80 -17.28
C ALA A 170 -13.44 -8.62 -17.39
N ALA A 171 -14.16 -8.28 -16.31
CA ALA A 171 -15.04 -7.12 -16.28
C ALA A 171 -14.25 -5.81 -16.45
N THR A 172 -13.13 -5.65 -15.73
CA THR A 172 -12.28 -4.45 -15.83
C THR A 172 -11.75 -4.26 -17.25
N TYR A 173 -11.20 -5.31 -17.87
CA TYR A 173 -10.69 -5.25 -19.24
C TYR A 173 -11.81 -5.18 -20.29
N GLY A 174 -12.99 -5.70 -20.00
CA GLY A 174 -14.18 -5.51 -20.84
C GLY A 174 -14.61 -4.04 -20.91
N VAL A 175 -14.69 -3.37 -19.75
CA VAL A 175 -14.99 -1.93 -19.68
C VAL A 175 -13.89 -1.12 -20.37
N TYR A 176 -12.62 -1.46 -20.18
CA TYR A 176 -11.51 -0.87 -20.91
C TYR A 176 -11.74 -0.97 -22.41
N SER A 177 -12.02 -2.18 -22.91
CA SER A 177 -12.10 -2.47 -24.35
C SER A 177 -13.27 -1.71 -24.98
N TYR A 178 -14.39 -1.63 -24.27
CA TYR A 178 -15.54 -0.84 -24.67
C TYR A 178 -15.21 0.67 -24.72
N ALA A 179 -14.58 1.22 -23.68
CA ALA A 179 -14.17 2.63 -23.66
C ALA A 179 -13.14 2.93 -24.76
N ALA A 180 -12.21 2.02 -25.05
CA ALA A 180 -11.22 2.17 -26.11
C ALA A 180 -11.85 2.16 -27.51
N ALA A 181 -12.91 1.38 -27.71
CA ALA A 181 -13.67 1.38 -28.97
C ALA A 181 -14.41 2.72 -29.20
N MET A 182 -14.78 3.44 -28.14
CA MET A 182 -15.38 4.77 -28.23
C MET A 182 -14.32 5.86 -28.39
N ASN A 183 -13.27 5.82 -27.56
CA ASN A 183 -12.20 6.80 -27.54
C ASN A 183 -10.92 6.18 -26.96
N ALA A 184 -10.05 5.68 -27.85
CA ALA A 184 -8.79 5.03 -27.47
C ALA A 184 -7.86 5.96 -26.68
N THR A 185 -7.84 7.26 -27.00
CA THR A 185 -7.05 8.25 -26.26
C THR A 185 -7.55 8.39 -24.82
N ALA A 186 -8.87 8.47 -24.62
CA ALA A 186 -9.46 8.51 -23.28
C ALA A 186 -9.17 7.23 -22.50
N ALA A 187 -9.37 6.05 -23.11
CA ALA A 187 -9.11 4.77 -22.46
C ALA A 187 -7.63 4.62 -22.01
N PHE A 188 -6.68 5.11 -22.82
CA PHE A 188 -5.27 5.17 -22.44
C PHE A 188 -5.06 5.96 -21.14
N TRP A 189 -5.64 7.15 -21.02
CA TRP A 189 -5.49 8.02 -19.84
C TRP A 189 -6.30 7.58 -18.62
N ILE A 190 -7.41 6.85 -18.83
CA ILE A 190 -8.30 6.40 -17.75
C ILE A 190 -7.85 5.07 -17.17
N PHE A 191 -7.18 4.22 -17.95
CA PHE A 191 -6.86 2.87 -17.52
C PHE A 191 -5.38 2.49 -17.64
N VAL A 192 -4.71 2.77 -18.77
CA VAL A 192 -3.28 2.40 -18.93
C VAL A 192 -2.41 3.23 -18.02
N VAL A 193 -2.55 4.56 -18.09
CA VAL A 193 -1.77 5.47 -17.27
C VAL A 193 -2.02 5.18 -15.78
N PRO A 194 -3.28 5.02 -15.31
CA PRO A 194 -3.50 4.67 -13.91
C PRO A 194 -2.96 3.30 -13.50
N TYR A 195 -3.01 2.29 -14.37
CA TYR A 195 -2.42 0.98 -14.08
C TYR A 195 -0.90 1.07 -13.91
N VAL A 196 -0.19 1.74 -14.83
CA VAL A 196 1.27 1.89 -14.75
C VAL A 196 1.67 2.76 -13.58
N ALA A 197 1.12 3.98 -13.48
CA ALA A 197 1.47 4.92 -12.41
C ALA A 197 1.00 4.42 -11.03
N GLY A 198 -0.16 3.77 -10.98
CA GLY A 198 -0.74 3.25 -9.76
C GLY A 198 -0.01 2.02 -9.22
N SER A 199 0.31 1.05 -10.08
CA SER A 199 1.13 -0.09 -9.70
C SER A 199 2.53 0.36 -9.25
N PHE A 200 3.12 1.36 -9.92
CA PHE A 200 4.40 1.93 -9.51
C PHE A 200 4.30 2.60 -8.13
N ALA A 201 3.30 3.45 -7.92
CA ALA A 201 3.11 4.16 -6.66
C ALA A 201 2.81 3.20 -5.50
N ALA A 202 2.01 2.15 -5.74
CA ALA A 202 1.71 1.12 -4.76
C ALA A 202 2.96 0.28 -4.45
N ALA A 203 3.71 -0.16 -5.47
CA ALA A 203 4.98 -0.87 -5.28
C ALA A 203 6.00 -0.03 -4.52
N PHE A 204 6.09 1.27 -4.83
CA PHE A 204 6.96 2.18 -4.11
C PHE A 204 6.51 2.40 -2.66
N GLY A 205 5.20 2.44 -2.41
CA GLY A 205 4.63 2.48 -1.07
C GLY A 205 5.04 1.27 -0.23
N SER A 206 4.81 0.06 -0.75
CA SER A 206 5.20 -1.21 -0.11
C SER A 206 6.72 -1.32 0.07
N TRP A 207 7.49 -0.92 -0.95
CA TRP A 207 8.95 -0.85 -0.87
C TRP A 207 9.43 0.05 0.25
N SER A 208 8.84 1.25 0.34
CA SER A 208 9.19 2.24 1.35
C SER A 208 8.78 1.81 2.74
N GLN A 209 7.64 1.14 2.92
CA GLN A 209 7.14 0.64 4.21
C GLN A 209 8.09 -0.37 4.87
N GLN A 210 8.66 -1.27 4.05
CA GLN A 210 9.58 -2.32 4.51
C GLN A 210 11.02 -2.04 4.02
N ILE A 211 11.40 -0.77 3.89
CA ILE A 211 12.71 -0.42 3.36
C ILE A 211 13.84 -0.76 4.34
N PHE A 212 13.59 -0.60 5.64
CA PHE A 212 14.50 -0.95 6.71
C PHE A 212 14.03 -2.24 7.39
N VAL A 213 14.77 -3.33 7.15
CA VAL A 213 14.57 -4.62 7.81
C VAL A 213 15.87 -5.03 8.46
N ASP A 214 15.84 -5.21 9.78
CA ASP A 214 16.98 -5.73 10.52
C ASP A 214 17.25 -7.20 10.12
N PRO A 215 18.41 -7.50 9.52
CA PRO A 215 18.75 -8.86 9.11
C PRO A 215 18.93 -9.84 10.28
N ASP A 216 19.06 -9.35 11.53
CA ASP A 216 19.23 -10.20 12.71
C ASP A 216 17.91 -10.55 13.40
N LYS A 217 16.87 -9.72 13.23
CA LYS A 217 15.53 -9.96 13.77
C LYS A 217 14.43 -9.55 12.78
N PRO A 218 14.39 -10.14 11.57
CA PRO A 218 13.52 -9.68 10.50
C PRO A 218 12.02 -9.91 10.78
N GLN A 219 11.68 -10.91 11.60
CA GLN A 219 10.32 -11.21 12.08
C GLN A 219 9.76 -10.19 13.09
N CYS A 220 10.60 -9.39 13.75
CA CYS A 220 10.15 -8.42 14.73
C CYS A 220 9.59 -7.18 14.03
N HIS A 221 8.29 -6.87 14.21
CA HIS A 221 7.65 -5.73 13.55
C HIS A 221 8.36 -4.39 13.82
N TYR A 222 8.84 -4.16 15.05
CA TYR A 222 9.62 -2.96 15.40
C TYR A 222 10.95 -2.86 14.64
N ARG A 223 11.49 -3.98 14.16
CA ARG A 223 12.78 -4.05 13.46
C ARG A 223 12.65 -4.24 11.94
N SER A 224 11.47 -4.62 11.45
CA SER A 224 11.15 -4.75 10.02
C SER A 224 10.23 -3.66 9.48
N SER A 225 9.97 -2.63 10.27
CA SER A 225 9.21 -1.45 9.87
C SER A 225 9.65 -0.22 10.66
N TYR A 226 9.03 0.92 10.38
CA TYR A 226 9.30 2.18 11.08
C TYR A 226 8.05 3.06 11.11
N CYS A 227 8.04 4.03 12.03
CA CYS A 227 7.07 5.12 12.06
C CYS A 227 7.63 6.39 11.42
N ALA A 228 6.78 7.10 10.67
CA ALA A 228 7.04 8.41 10.09
C ALA A 228 5.99 9.41 10.61
N ILE A 229 6.36 10.15 11.64
CA ILE A 229 5.45 10.92 12.50
C ILE A 229 5.51 12.42 12.20
N ASN A 230 4.56 13.18 12.78
CA ASN A 230 4.50 14.66 12.75
C ASN A 230 4.59 15.30 11.35
N HIS A 231 4.06 14.62 10.33
CA HIS A 231 3.92 15.19 9.00
C HIS A 231 2.45 15.45 8.69
N PRO A 232 2.04 16.64 8.18
CA PRO A 232 0.63 16.97 7.88
C PRO A 232 -0.07 15.95 6.98
N ASN A 233 0.74 15.24 6.20
CA ASN A 233 0.27 14.13 5.39
C ASN A 233 -0.50 13.04 6.14
N ASN A 234 -0.19 12.78 7.41
CA ASN A 234 -0.88 11.73 8.17
C ASN A 234 -2.38 11.99 8.26
N GLN A 235 -2.81 13.26 8.22
CA GLN A 235 -4.23 13.64 8.14
C GLN A 235 -4.88 13.26 6.80
N LEU A 236 -4.10 13.17 5.71
CA LEU A 236 -4.59 12.80 4.38
C LEU A 236 -4.53 11.29 4.12
N THR A 237 -3.84 10.54 4.96
CA THR A 237 -3.58 9.11 4.79
C THR A 237 -3.99 8.32 6.01
N PHE A 238 -4.99 8.79 6.76
CA PHE A 238 -5.55 8.07 7.92
C PHE A 238 -4.45 7.56 8.87
N ASN A 239 -3.51 8.42 9.24
CA ASN A 239 -2.40 8.07 10.14
C ASN A 239 -1.52 6.88 9.71
N ASP A 240 -1.48 6.53 8.42
CA ASP A 240 -0.62 5.46 7.88
C ASP A 240 0.88 5.69 8.19
N GLY A 241 1.27 6.91 8.58
CA GLY A 241 2.57 7.26 9.21
C GLY A 241 3.01 6.32 10.33
N TYR A 242 2.08 5.87 11.16
CA TYR A 242 2.32 5.02 12.34
C TYR A 242 2.33 3.53 11.96
N TYR A 243 3.10 3.21 10.92
CA TYR A 243 3.04 1.91 10.23
C TYR A 243 3.47 0.73 11.10
N THR A 244 4.49 0.89 11.94
CA THR A 244 4.91 -0.17 12.89
C THR A 244 3.79 -0.51 13.86
N VAL A 245 3.08 0.49 14.39
CA VAL A 245 1.95 0.27 15.31
C VAL A 245 0.82 -0.46 14.60
N HIS A 246 0.49 -0.05 13.35
CA HIS A 246 -0.48 -0.76 12.53
C HIS A 246 -0.09 -2.22 12.23
N ARG A 247 1.22 -2.53 12.11
CA ARG A 247 1.67 -3.93 11.96
C ARG A 247 1.57 -4.75 13.24
N VAL A 248 1.81 -4.13 14.39
CA VAL A 248 1.69 -4.79 15.69
C VAL A 248 0.22 -5.04 16.03
N ASP A 249 -0.65 -4.09 15.70
CA ASP A 249 -2.09 -4.17 15.91
C ASP A 249 -2.83 -3.72 14.64
N ALA A 250 -3.08 -4.68 13.74
CA ALA A 250 -3.74 -4.45 12.46
C ALA A 250 -5.24 -4.14 12.60
N ASP A 251 -5.83 -4.47 13.74
CA ASP A 251 -7.25 -4.25 14.03
C ASP A 251 -7.49 -2.88 14.68
N ALA A 252 -6.43 -2.18 15.11
CA ALA A 252 -6.51 -0.83 15.62
C ALA A 252 -7.16 0.11 14.60
N HIS A 253 -8.15 0.88 15.04
CA HIS A 253 -8.72 1.93 14.21
C HIS A 253 -7.65 2.99 13.91
N TRP A 254 -7.62 3.47 12.68
CA TRP A 254 -6.57 4.37 12.19
C TRP A 254 -6.47 5.69 12.99
N SER A 255 -7.57 6.15 13.60
CA SER A 255 -7.59 7.32 14.47
C SER A 255 -6.80 7.13 15.77
N ASP A 256 -6.67 5.88 16.23
CA ASP A 256 -6.11 5.52 17.54
C ASP A 256 -4.60 5.22 17.43
N LEU A 257 -4.08 5.06 16.21
CA LEU A 257 -2.66 4.78 15.97
C LEU A 257 -1.69 5.79 16.61
N PRO A 258 -1.97 7.11 16.64
CA PRO A 258 -1.09 8.06 17.33
C PRO A 258 -1.04 7.85 18.84
N GLU A 259 -2.16 7.52 19.48
CA GLU A 259 -2.22 7.27 20.93
C GLU A 259 -1.51 5.95 21.26
N LYS A 260 -1.83 4.88 20.53
CA LYS A 260 -1.14 3.59 20.65
C LYS A 260 0.37 3.69 20.40
N PHE A 261 0.80 4.59 19.53
CA PHE A 261 2.22 4.88 19.35
C PHE A 261 2.88 5.37 20.64
N ILE A 262 2.24 6.30 21.35
CA ILE A 262 2.73 6.82 22.64
C ILE A 262 2.77 5.70 23.69
N GLU A 263 1.74 4.86 23.76
CA GLU A 263 1.69 3.71 24.66
C GLU A 263 2.80 2.68 24.36
N SER A 264 3.23 2.58 23.10
CA SER A 264 4.23 1.61 22.65
C SER A 264 5.68 2.11 22.68
N LEU A 265 5.97 3.33 23.16
CA LEU A 265 7.33 3.90 23.11
C LEU A 265 8.38 3.02 23.80
N ASP A 266 8.02 2.36 24.91
CA ASP A 266 8.90 1.42 25.60
C ASP A 266 9.23 0.17 24.76
N GLU A 267 8.30 -0.27 23.91
CA GLU A 267 8.57 -1.36 22.96
C GLU A 267 9.49 -0.89 21.82
N PHE A 268 9.33 0.34 21.34
CA PHE A 268 10.28 0.94 20.38
C PHE A 268 11.68 1.04 20.96
N ALA A 269 11.82 1.50 22.21
CA ALA A 269 13.09 1.58 22.93
C ALA A 269 13.74 0.19 23.06
N ARG A 270 12.99 -0.78 23.63
CA ARG A 270 13.49 -2.15 23.86
C ARG A 270 13.86 -2.89 22.58
N ASN A 271 13.12 -2.69 21.51
CA ASN A 271 13.33 -3.39 20.25
C ASN A 271 14.19 -2.62 19.26
N ASP A 272 14.78 -1.47 19.62
CA ASP A 272 15.56 -0.64 18.71
C ASP A 272 14.78 -0.25 17.44
N GLY A 273 13.51 0.13 17.65
CA GLY A 273 12.58 0.49 16.59
C GLY A 273 12.92 1.83 15.94
N LEU A 274 12.62 1.97 14.65
CA LEU A 274 12.91 3.18 13.88
C LEU A 274 11.73 4.15 13.91
N ILE A 275 12.02 5.40 14.24
CA ILE A 275 11.06 6.51 14.24
C ILE A 275 11.71 7.67 13.50
N PHE A 276 10.99 8.26 12.54
CA PHE A 276 11.42 9.45 11.82
C PHE A 276 10.43 10.59 11.98
N ASP A 277 10.92 11.78 12.31
CA ASP A 277 10.13 12.99 12.50
C ASP A 277 10.02 13.85 11.22
N GLY A 278 8.86 14.48 11.01
CA GLY A 278 8.67 15.49 9.97
C GLY A 278 8.86 14.97 8.54
N VAL A 279 8.62 13.67 8.29
CA VAL A 279 8.85 13.02 7.00
C VAL A 279 7.71 12.08 6.62
N THR A 280 7.55 11.82 5.32
CA THR A 280 6.63 10.78 4.82
C THR A 280 7.41 9.53 4.42
N ARG A 281 6.79 8.36 4.50
CA ARG A 281 7.39 7.11 3.97
C ARG A 281 7.90 7.24 2.54
N ARG A 282 7.17 7.97 1.68
CA ARG A 282 7.61 8.26 0.31
C ARG A 282 8.95 9.01 0.29
N ARG A 283 9.11 10.03 1.13
CA ARG A 283 10.37 10.78 1.26
C ARG A 283 11.48 9.93 1.87
N VAL A 284 11.16 9.00 2.79
CA VAL A 284 12.12 8.02 3.29
C VAL A 284 12.63 7.12 2.17
N GLY A 285 11.73 6.52 1.39
CA GLY A 285 12.10 5.70 0.23
C GLY A 285 12.95 6.45 -0.80
N LEU A 286 12.57 7.70 -1.12
CA LEU A 286 13.35 8.54 -2.05
C LEU A 286 14.72 8.89 -1.47
N ALA A 287 14.80 9.24 -0.19
CA ALA A 287 16.08 9.54 0.44
C ALA A 287 17.03 8.33 0.41
N VAL A 288 16.53 7.12 0.64
CA VAL A 288 17.32 5.89 0.52
C VAL A 288 17.81 5.68 -0.92
N LEU A 289 16.92 5.72 -1.91
CA LEU A 289 17.30 5.51 -3.32
C LEU A 289 18.26 6.59 -3.85
N CYS A 290 18.21 7.80 -3.30
CA CYS A 290 19.13 8.89 -3.63
C CYS A 290 20.40 8.91 -2.75
N GLY A 291 20.64 7.90 -1.91
CA GLY A 291 21.81 7.80 -1.04
C GLY A 291 21.86 8.81 0.11
N ARG A 292 20.75 9.48 0.43
CA ARG A 292 20.64 10.54 1.45
C ARG A 292 20.36 10.00 2.85
N LEU A 293 21.13 8.99 3.29
CA LEU A 293 20.96 8.40 4.64
C LEU A 293 21.29 9.39 5.76
N GLY A 294 22.25 10.30 5.56
CA GLY A 294 22.55 11.34 6.55
C GLY A 294 21.36 12.27 6.83
N TRP A 295 20.59 12.61 5.79
CA TRP A 295 19.37 13.42 5.91
C TRP A 295 18.25 12.69 6.68
N LEU A 296 18.22 11.36 6.63
CA LEU A 296 17.33 10.53 7.44
C LEU A 296 17.81 10.41 8.88
N ALA A 297 19.12 10.29 9.10
CA ALA A 297 19.69 10.26 10.44
C ALA A 297 19.39 11.56 11.21
N ASP A 298 19.38 12.71 10.52
CA ASP A 298 18.96 14.01 11.11
C ASP A 298 17.49 14.05 11.57
N ARG A 299 16.67 13.09 11.15
CA ARG A 299 15.25 12.98 11.49
C ARG A 299 14.94 11.80 12.40
N TYR A 300 15.95 11.02 12.75
CA TYR A 300 15.79 9.89 13.64
C TYR A 300 15.42 10.39 15.05
N VAL A 301 14.40 9.76 15.64
CA VAL A 301 13.96 10.08 17.01
C VAL A 301 14.37 8.94 17.93
N ASN A 302 15.11 9.30 18.99
CA ASN A 302 15.44 8.40 20.08
C ASN A 302 14.45 8.63 21.24
N VAL A 303 13.77 7.57 21.67
CA VAL A 303 12.80 7.51 22.78
C VAL A 303 13.23 6.53 23.87
N GLY A 304 14.51 6.12 23.89
CA GLY A 304 15.07 5.13 24.81
C GLY A 304 15.88 4.02 24.11
N GLN A 305 16.04 4.08 22.79
CA GLN A 305 16.98 3.22 22.06
C GLN A 305 18.43 3.54 22.47
N PRO A 306 19.39 2.63 22.21
CA PRO A 306 20.80 2.93 22.42
C PRO A 306 21.22 4.26 21.79
N ALA A 307 21.87 5.11 22.59
CA ALA A 307 22.40 6.38 22.13
C ALA A 307 23.45 6.12 21.03
N ARG A 308 23.30 6.83 19.90
CA ARG A 308 24.14 6.66 18.72
C ARG A 308 24.50 8.02 18.15
N THR A 309 25.71 8.14 17.62
CA THR A 309 26.09 9.27 16.77
C THR A 309 25.34 9.22 15.45
N LYS A 310 25.38 10.33 14.69
CA LYS A 310 24.79 10.38 13.35
C LYS A 310 25.40 9.32 12.43
N GLU A 311 26.71 9.09 12.52
CA GLU A 311 27.46 8.12 11.74
C GLU A 311 27.01 6.69 12.07
N GLU A 312 26.80 6.39 13.35
CA GLU A 312 26.30 5.10 13.83
C GLU A 312 24.85 4.86 13.39
N ILE A 313 24.00 5.90 13.41
CA ILE A 313 22.64 5.81 12.86
C ILE A 313 22.70 5.51 11.36
N VAL A 314 23.54 6.22 10.59
CA VAL A 314 23.72 5.96 9.15
C VAL A 314 24.20 4.52 8.90
N ALA A 315 25.14 4.04 9.70
CA ALA A 315 25.64 2.67 9.61
C ALA A 315 24.53 1.64 9.89
N MET A 316 23.73 1.85 10.94
CA MET A 316 22.56 1.03 11.26
C MET A 316 21.54 1.04 10.11
N LEU A 317 21.18 2.21 9.58
CA LEU A 317 20.26 2.32 8.45
C LEU A 317 20.80 1.53 7.25
N ARG A 318 22.09 1.69 6.92
CA ARG A 318 22.74 0.94 5.82
C ARG A 318 22.73 -0.56 6.06
N GLN A 319 22.95 -1.03 7.29
CA GLN A 319 22.83 -2.45 7.63
C GLN A 319 21.42 -2.99 7.35
N ARG A 320 20.38 -2.23 7.74
CA ARG A 320 18.98 -2.62 7.55
C ARG A 320 18.47 -2.53 6.11
N LEU A 321 19.29 -2.06 5.16
CA LEU A 321 19.00 -2.08 3.72
C LEU A 321 19.50 -3.35 3.02
N ARG A 322 20.36 -4.14 3.69
CA ARG A 322 20.95 -5.35 3.12
C ARG A 322 19.90 -6.46 2.98
N PRO A 323 20.02 -7.33 1.96
CA PRO A 323 19.17 -8.50 1.84
C PRO A 323 19.22 -9.36 3.11
N VAL A 324 18.06 -9.83 3.57
CA VAL A 324 17.96 -10.83 4.62
C VAL A 324 18.37 -12.19 4.04
N GLY A 325 19.34 -12.85 4.68
CA GLY A 325 19.87 -14.14 4.22
C GLY A 325 18.85 -15.26 4.37
N LYS A 326 18.81 -16.20 3.40
CA LYS A 326 17.85 -17.32 3.34
C LYS A 326 17.87 -18.28 4.54
N ASN A 327 18.90 -18.22 5.39
CA ASN A 327 19.14 -19.20 6.47
C ASN A 327 18.93 -18.62 7.88
N LYS A 328 18.44 -17.38 8.03
CA LYS A 328 18.22 -16.77 9.35
C LYS A 328 16.77 -16.89 9.88
N SER A 329 15.91 -17.61 9.17
CA SER A 329 14.62 -18.06 9.70
C SER A 329 14.84 -19.31 10.55
N ALA A 330 15.31 -19.11 11.78
CA ALA A 330 15.29 -20.14 12.83
C ALA A 330 14.11 -19.84 13.77
#